data_AF-A0A6G3XRV0-F1
#
_entry.id   AF-A0A6G3XRV0-F1
#
_cell.length_a   1.000
_cell.length_b   1.000
_cell.length_c   1.000
_cell.angle_alpha   90.00
_cell.angle_beta   90.00
_cell.angle_gamma   90.00
#
_symmetry.space_group_name_H-M   'P 1'
#
loop_
_entity.id
_entity.type
_entity.pdbx_description
1 polymer ?
#
loop_
_entity_poly.entity_id
_entity_poly.type
_entity_poly.pdbx_seq_one_letter_code
_entity_poly.pdbx_strand_id
1 'polypeptide(L)'
;SVLAVDMHAWAATMLAFVCRPPDPAQVGEDWKEMWLKRLEAVDPFIHTWLAHQSRDDYWKHGSVCEDYGAIRAKVLAVGGWHDPYRDTVLRLVEHLDPE
;
A
#
# COMPACT_ATOMS: atom_id res chain seq x y z
N SER A 1 -23.13 -5.68 1.12
CA SER A 1 -22.23 -6.75 0.69
C SER A 1 -20.83 -6.20 0.78
N VAL A 2 -19.96 -6.74 1.62
CA VAL A 2 -18.59 -6.21 1.72
C VAL A 2 -17.82 -6.74 0.51
N LEU A 3 -17.28 -5.85 -0.33
CA LEU A 3 -16.22 -6.15 -1.29
C LEU A 3 -14.90 -6.47 -0.54
N ALA A 4 -14.99 -7.29 0.52
CA ALA A 4 -13.90 -7.60 1.45
C ALA A 4 -12.84 -8.51 0.85
N VAL A 5 -13.09 -9.08 -0.33
CA VAL A 5 -12.17 -10.05 -0.94
C VAL A 5 -10.78 -9.45 -1.15
N ASP A 6 -10.73 -8.19 -1.63
CA ASP A 6 -9.44 -7.55 -1.90
C ASP A 6 -8.75 -7.07 -0.62
N MET A 7 -9.48 -6.44 0.31
CA MET A 7 -8.88 -5.97 1.57
C MET A 7 -8.37 -7.11 2.45
N HIS A 8 -9.12 -8.22 2.56
CA HIS A 8 -8.70 -9.39 3.32
C HIS A 8 -7.48 -10.07 2.67
N ALA A 9 -7.52 -10.29 1.35
CA ALA A 9 -6.41 -10.92 0.63
C ALA A 9 -5.14 -10.07 0.74
N TRP A 10 -5.24 -8.75 0.54
CA TRP A 10 -4.08 -7.86 0.69
C TRP A 10 -3.57 -7.77 2.12
N ALA A 11 -4.44 -7.74 3.14
CA ALA A 11 -4.01 -7.74 4.54
C ALA A 11 -3.22 -9.02 4.88
N ALA A 12 -3.65 -10.17 4.39
CA ALA A 12 -2.92 -11.43 4.54
C ALA A 12 -1.58 -11.42 3.80
N THR A 13 -1.52 -10.86 2.58
CA THR A 13 -0.26 -10.67 1.84
C THR A 13 0.70 -9.75 2.59
N MET A 14 0.21 -8.63 3.14
CA MET A 14 1.03 -7.71 3.92
C MET A 14 1.58 -8.39 5.19
N LEU A 15 0.75 -9.18 5.88
CA LEU A 15 1.21 -9.97 7.02
C LEU A 15 2.36 -10.90 6.63
N ALA A 16 2.23 -11.64 5.53
CA ALA A 16 3.29 -12.50 5.02
C ALA A 16 4.58 -11.71 4.71
N PHE A 17 4.46 -10.50 4.14
CA PHE A 17 5.62 -9.65 3.84
C PHE A 17 6.33 -9.12 5.08
N VAL A 18 5.60 -8.59 6.06
CA VAL A 18 6.20 -7.99 7.26
C VAL A 18 6.81 -9.02 8.20
N CYS A 19 6.28 -10.25 8.17
CA CYS A 19 6.79 -11.38 8.96
C CYS A 19 8.06 -12.04 8.38
N ARG A 20 8.55 -11.62 7.20
CA ARG A 20 9.77 -12.20 6.63
C ARG A 20 11.01 -11.85 7.48
N PRO A 21 11.92 -12.83 7.69
CA PRO A 21 13.20 -12.55 8.32
C PRO A 21 14.05 -11.62 7.44
N PRO A 22 14.93 -10.80 8.04
CA PRO A 22 15.96 -10.11 7.29
C PRO A 22 16.96 -11.12 6.71
N ASP A 23 17.63 -10.76 5.62
CA ASP A 23 18.66 -11.59 4.99
C ASP A 23 19.91 -11.65 5.89
N PRO A 24 20.33 -12.83 6.39
CA PRO A 24 21.53 -12.97 7.20
C PRO A 24 22.81 -12.46 6.51
N ALA A 25 22.88 -12.51 5.18
CA ALA A 25 24.03 -11.98 4.44
C ALA A 25 24.15 -10.44 4.54
N GLN A 26 23.05 -9.76 4.89
CA GLN A 26 23.01 -8.30 5.03
C GLN A 26 23.15 -7.83 6.47
N VAL A 27 22.58 -8.58 7.43
CA VAL A 27 22.51 -8.15 8.84
C VAL A 27 23.35 -8.99 9.81
N GLY A 28 24.03 -10.03 9.31
CA GLY A 28 24.91 -10.88 10.10
C GLY A 28 24.17 -11.81 11.08
N GLU A 29 24.89 -12.29 12.10
CA GLU A 29 24.40 -13.30 13.05
C GLU A 29 23.19 -12.82 13.88
N ASP A 30 23.02 -11.51 14.05
CA ASP A 30 21.92 -10.91 14.82
C ASP A 30 20.56 -10.96 14.09
N TRP A 31 20.52 -11.50 12.86
CA TRP A 31 19.31 -11.56 12.02
C TRP A 31 18.11 -12.16 12.76
N LYS A 32 18.34 -13.18 13.61
CA LYS A 32 17.29 -13.91 14.31
C LYS A 32 16.69 -13.09 15.43
N GLU A 33 17.51 -12.43 16.24
CA GLU A 33 17.04 -11.55 17.32
C GLU A 33 16.25 -10.38 16.73
N MET A 34 16.78 -9.75 15.67
CA MET A 34 16.10 -8.68 14.96
C MET A 34 14.75 -9.12 14.39
N TRP A 35 14.68 -10.33 13.83
CA TRP A 35 13.45 -10.90 13.30
C TRP A 35 12.42 -11.15 14.40
N LEU A 36 12.80 -11.79 15.50
CA LEU A 36 11.88 -12.08 16.62
C LEU A 36 11.34 -10.79 17.23
N LYS A 37 12.21 -9.80 17.48
CA LYS A 37 11.78 -8.48 17.98
C LYS A 37 10.78 -7.81 17.03
N ARG A 38 10.99 -7.91 15.72
CA ARG A 38 10.04 -7.39 14.72
C ARG A 38 8.72 -8.15 14.75
N LEU A 39 8.77 -9.49 14.79
CA LEU A 39 7.58 -10.35 14.84
C LEU A 39 6.70 -10.07 16.06
N GLU A 40 7.31 -9.92 17.24
CA GLU A 40 6.60 -9.60 18.47
C GLU A 40 5.92 -8.22 18.44
N ALA A 41 6.44 -7.30 17.62
CA ALA A 41 5.89 -5.97 17.44
C ALA A 41 4.92 -5.85 16.24
N VAL A 42 4.65 -6.93 15.50
CA VAL A 42 3.72 -6.87 14.35
C VAL A 42 2.30 -6.68 14.85
N ASP A 43 1.65 -5.61 14.36
CA ASP A 43 0.21 -5.44 14.44
C ASP A 43 -0.44 -5.81 13.09
N PRO A 44 -1.29 -6.85 13.02
CA PRO A 44 -1.90 -7.28 11.76
C PRO A 44 -2.84 -6.24 11.16
N PHE A 45 -2.57 -5.85 9.91
CA PHE A 45 -3.40 -4.88 9.14
C PHE A 45 -4.88 -5.25 9.02
N ILE A 46 -5.21 -6.54 9.11
CA ILE A 46 -6.55 -7.07 8.85
C ILE A 46 -7.62 -6.43 9.76
N HIS A 47 -7.32 -6.18 11.02
CA HIS A 47 -8.29 -5.61 11.96
C HIS A 47 -8.64 -4.17 11.59
N THR A 48 -7.62 -3.34 11.40
CA THR A 48 -7.77 -1.93 11.01
C THR A 48 -8.45 -1.80 9.65
N TRP A 49 -8.01 -2.56 8.65
CA TRP A 49 -8.54 -2.43 7.29
C TRP A 49 -9.99 -2.90 7.19
N LEU A 50 -10.38 -3.97 7.90
CA LEU A 50 -11.78 -4.42 7.95
C LEU A 50 -12.69 -3.48 8.76
N ALA A 51 -12.13 -2.64 9.63
CA ALA A 51 -12.88 -1.58 10.33
C ALA A 51 -13.16 -0.37 9.41
N HIS A 52 -12.29 -0.11 8.43
CA HIS A 52 -12.38 1.00 7.47
C HIS A 52 -12.87 0.51 6.10
N GLN A 53 -14.10 0.02 6.00
CA GLN A 53 -14.61 -0.62 4.75
C GLN A 53 -14.96 0.36 3.63
N SER A 54 -15.11 1.65 3.95
CA SER A 54 -15.41 2.72 3.00
C SER A 54 -14.23 3.68 2.89
N ARG A 55 -14.23 4.51 1.84
CA ARG A 55 -13.25 5.60 1.73
C ARG A 55 -13.54 6.67 2.79
N ASP A 56 -12.81 6.61 3.89
CA ASP A 56 -12.86 7.56 4.99
C ASP A 56 -11.50 8.22 5.21
N ASP A 57 -11.36 8.97 6.30
CA ASP A 57 -10.14 9.71 6.61
C ASP A 57 -8.93 8.79 6.81
N TYR A 58 -9.15 7.53 7.21
CA TYR A 58 -8.09 6.54 7.28
C TYR A 58 -7.53 6.24 5.89
N TRP A 59 -8.31 6.21 4.81
CA TRP A 59 -7.80 5.91 3.47
C TRP A 59 -7.37 7.11 2.64
N LYS A 60 -7.93 8.29 2.90
CA LYS A 60 -7.65 9.50 2.09
C LYS A 60 -6.17 9.84 2.03
N HIS A 61 -5.43 9.66 3.12
CA HIS A 61 -4.00 9.98 3.17
C HIS A 61 -3.15 9.19 2.15
N GLY A 62 -3.62 8.02 1.70
CA GLY A 62 -2.90 7.16 0.77
C GLY A 62 -3.11 7.49 -0.71
N SER A 63 -3.80 8.58 -1.03
CA SER A 63 -4.25 8.87 -2.38
C SER A 63 -3.90 10.29 -2.80
N VAL A 64 -3.30 10.44 -3.98
CA VAL A 64 -2.99 11.75 -4.56
C VAL A 64 -4.22 12.51 -5.06
N CYS A 65 -5.38 11.84 -5.17
CA CYS A 65 -6.59 12.51 -5.63
C CYS A 65 -7.14 13.53 -4.63
N GLU A 66 -6.60 13.58 -3.40
CA GLU A 66 -6.92 14.62 -2.44
C GLU A 66 -6.28 15.97 -2.80
N ASP A 67 -5.12 15.95 -3.45
CA ASP A 67 -4.41 17.15 -3.92
C ASP A 67 -3.45 16.80 -5.07
N TYR A 68 -3.94 16.87 -6.30
CA TYR A 68 -3.11 16.69 -7.50
C TYR A 68 -2.06 17.80 -7.65
N GLY A 69 -2.33 19.00 -7.12
CA GLY A 69 -1.41 20.15 -7.20
C GLY A 69 -0.14 19.99 -6.38
N ALA A 70 -0.12 19.06 -5.43
CA ALA A 70 1.09 18.66 -4.72
C ALA A 70 2.15 18.03 -5.66
N ILE A 71 1.72 17.49 -6.81
CA ILE A 71 2.62 16.89 -7.81
C ILE A 71 3.15 17.99 -8.73
N ARG A 72 4.38 18.45 -8.43
CA ARG A 72 5.07 19.49 -9.22
C ARG A 72 6.04 18.95 -10.27
N ALA A 73 6.31 17.64 -10.23
CA ALA A 73 7.21 17.00 -11.18
C ALA A 73 6.46 16.67 -12.47
N LYS A 74 7.16 16.69 -13.63
CA LYS A 74 6.59 16.20 -14.88
C LYS A 74 6.31 14.70 -14.78
N VAL A 75 5.08 14.30 -15.11
CA VAL A 75 4.58 12.93 -14.92
C VAL A 75 4.47 12.21 -16.27
N LEU A 76 5.16 11.07 -16.37
CA LEU A 76 4.87 10.04 -17.37
C LEU A 76 3.98 9.00 -16.72
N ALA A 77 2.69 8.98 -17.05
CA ALA A 77 1.73 8.02 -16.52
C ALA A 77 1.65 6.77 -17.43
N VAL A 78 1.84 5.58 -16.85
CA VAL A 78 1.79 4.29 -17.56
C VAL A 78 0.90 3.33 -16.77
N GLY A 79 0.03 2.59 -17.46
CA GLY A 79 -0.91 1.65 -16.84
C GLY A 79 -1.22 0.47 -17.76
N GLY A 80 -1.61 -0.66 -17.16
CA GLY A 80 -1.94 -1.88 -17.88
C GLY A 80 -3.44 -2.11 -17.99
N TRP A 81 -3.90 -2.67 -19.11
CA TRP A 81 -5.32 -2.96 -19.31
C TRP A 81 -5.90 -3.99 -18.34
N HIS A 82 -5.07 -4.87 -17.77
CA HIS A 82 -5.49 -5.89 -16.79
C HIS A 82 -5.08 -5.55 -15.36
N ASP A 83 -4.59 -4.33 -15.13
CA ASP A 83 -4.28 -3.85 -13.78
C ASP A 83 -5.60 -3.56 -13.02
N PRO A 84 -5.73 -3.83 -11.71
CA PRO A 84 -6.95 -3.46 -10.97
C PRO A 84 -7.18 -1.94 -10.86
N TYR A 85 -6.16 -1.10 -11.06
CA TYR A 85 -6.20 0.37 -11.00
C TYR A 85 -6.31 1.04 -12.37
N ARG A 86 -7.14 0.48 -13.27
CA ARG A 86 -7.25 0.83 -14.71
C ARG A 86 -7.44 2.32 -14.99
N ASP A 87 -8.17 3.03 -14.15
CA ASP A 87 -8.54 4.43 -14.39
C ASP A 87 -7.45 5.43 -13.98
N THR A 88 -6.40 4.98 -13.28
CA THR A 88 -5.43 5.87 -12.63
C THR A 88 -4.74 6.78 -13.64
N VAL A 89 -4.30 6.24 -14.79
CA VAL A 89 -3.65 7.03 -15.84
C VAL A 89 -4.59 8.10 -16.39
N LEU A 90 -5.85 7.75 -16.64
CA LEU A 90 -6.85 8.68 -17.18
C LEU A 90 -7.12 9.82 -16.20
N ARG A 91 -7.30 9.50 -14.91
CA ARG A 91 -7.52 10.50 -13.85
C ARG A 91 -6.31 11.41 -13.65
N LEU A 92 -5.09 10.88 -13.75
CA LEU A 92 -3.87 11.68 -13.66
C LEU A 92 -3.77 12.64 -14.84
N VAL A 93 -4.00 12.19 -16.07
CA VAL A 93 -3.95 13.06 -17.25
C VAL A 93 -5.05 14.14 -17.21
N GLU A 94 -6.22 13.82 -16.65
CA GLU A 94 -7.32 14.77 -16.50
C GLU A 94 -7.05 15.89 -15.47
N HIS A 95 -6.36 15.57 -14.36
CA HIS A 95 -6.24 16.48 -13.23
C HIS A 95 -4.84 17.08 -13.01
N LEU A 96 -3.80 16.53 -13.60
CA LEU A 96 -2.46 17.11 -13.50
C LEU A 96 -2.32 18.34 -14.40
N ASP A 97 -1.57 19.32 -13.91
CA ASP A 97 -1.21 20.49 -14.70
C ASP A 97 -0.31 20.07 -15.88
N PRO A 98 -0.70 20.35 -17.13
CA PRO A 98 0.15 20.05 -18.28
C PRO A 98 1.41 20.94 -18.36
N GLU A 99 1.39 22.12 -17.76
CA GLU A 99 2.45 23.15 -17.87
C GLU A 99 3.58 23.04 -16.84
#